data_AF-A0A970JJ35-F1
#
_entry.id   AF-A0A970JJ35-F1
#
_cell.length_a   1.000
_cell.length_b   1.000
_cell.length_c   1.000
_cell.angle_alpha   90.00
_cell.angle_beta   90.00
_cell.angle_gamma   90.00
#
_symmetry.space_group_name_H-M   'P 1'
#
loop_
_entity.id
_entity.type
_entity.pdbx_description
1 polymer ?
#
loop_
_entity_poly.entity_id
_entity_poly.type
_entity_poly.pdbx_seq_one_letter_code
_entity_poly.pdbx_strand_id
1 'polypeptide(L)'
;SSIARQLSKIGLTVRGSYGEGSGSTGCLYQISNQVTLGVSEEESIEKLKNIVASIVDQERKLRDAMTKDDVWNSVADASARAYGTLTYARMLSFSEFMKLWCDVRLGIALDNARKMNGQPGGTGIPSSLSYETLDTLFIESQPAVLTLLSGGTPMSPAERDLRRADAIKRRLAVV
;
A
#
# COMPACT_ATOMS: atom_id res chain seq x y z
N SER A 1 10.38 -11.45 16.71
CA SER A 1 11.52 -11.51 15.76
C SER A 1 11.06 -11.02 14.40
N SER A 2 11.61 -9.93 13.87
CA SER A 2 11.14 -9.33 12.61
C SER A 2 11.35 -10.26 11.41
N ILE A 3 10.35 -10.36 10.53
CA ILE A 3 10.38 -11.13 9.27
C ILE A 3 11.63 -10.77 8.46
N ALA A 4 12.02 -9.49 8.40
CA ALA A 4 13.21 -9.04 7.70
C ALA A 4 14.51 -9.74 8.17
N ARG A 5 14.62 -10.03 9.47
CA ARG A 5 15.79 -10.71 10.06
C ARG A 5 15.79 -12.22 9.81
N GLN A 6 14.63 -12.82 9.57
CA GLN A 6 14.54 -14.22 9.14
C GLN A 6 14.94 -14.36 7.68
N LEU A 7 14.53 -13.40 6.84
CA LEU A 7 14.82 -13.37 5.41
C LEU A 7 16.30 -13.14 5.12
N SER A 8 16.98 -12.30 5.90
CA SER A 8 18.43 -12.10 5.75
C SER A 8 19.25 -13.35 6.03
N LYS A 9 18.83 -14.19 7.00
CA LYS A 9 19.51 -15.45 7.33
C LYS A 9 19.47 -16.49 6.20
N ILE A 10 18.49 -16.38 5.31
CA ILE A 10 18.31 -17.29 4.18
C ILE A 10 18.75 -16.66 2.86
N GLY A 11 19.50 -15.53 2.90
CA GLY A 11 20.07 -14.91 1.72
C GLY A 11 19.08 -14.09 0.88
N LEU A 12 18.00 -13.60 1.48
CA LEU A 12 17.09 -12.65 0.86
C LEU A 12 17.17 -11.27 1.52
N THR A 13 16.97 -10.24 0.71
CA THR A 13 16.89 -8.86 1.18
C THR A 13 15.46 -8.34 1.06
N VAL A 14 14.95 -7.72 2.14
CA VAL A 14 13.68 -7.00 2.15
C VAL A 14 13.93 -5.52 2.40
N ARG A 15 13.34 -4.67 1.57
CA ARG A 15 13.39 -3.22 1.70
C ARG A 15 12.01 -2.64 1.45
N GLY A 16 11.70 -1.52 2.09
CA GLY A 16 10.52 -0.73 1.71
C GLY A 16 10.72 -0.18 0.30
N SER A 17 9.69 -0.23 -0.53
CA SER A 17 9.78 0.30 -1.90
C SER A 17 9.86 1.83 -1.94
N TYR A 18 9.36 2.49 -0.88
CA TYR A 18 9.33 3.95 -0.74
C TYR A 18 9.66 4.39 0.69
N GLY A 19 10.50 5.42 0.81
CA GLY A 19 11.01 5.97 2.08
C GLY A 19 12.53 6.11 2.09
N GLU A 20 13.08 7.03 2.89
CA GLU A 20 14.51 7.06 3.18
C GLU A 20 14.82 6.09 4.34
N GLY A 21 15.80 5.20 4.15
CA GLY A 21 16.21 4.21 5.16
C GLY A 21 15.36 2.93 5.20
N SER A 22 15.09 2.40 6.40
CA SER A 22 14.36 1.14 6.64
C SER A 22 12.84 1.30 6.80
N GLY A 23 12.32 2.53 6.73
CA GLY A 23 10.89 2.81 6.85
C GLY A 23 10.14 2.53 5.54
N SER A 24 9.24 1.55 5.54
CA SER A 24 8.34 1.25 4.41
C SER A 24 7.15 2.20 4.42
N THR A 25 7.27 3.33 3.72
CA THR A 25 6.13 4.23 3.54
C THR A 25 5.14 3.59 2.57
N GLY A 26 3.89 3.41 3.01
CA GLY A 26 2.81 2.88 2.19
C GLY A 26 2.74 1.36 2.04
N CYS A 27 3.34 0.61 2.98
CA CYS A 27 3.16 -0.84 3.10
C CYS A 27 3.62 -1.65 1.88
N LEU A 28 4.41 -1.05 1.00
CA LEU A 28 5.01 -1.70 -0.15
C LEU A 28 6.42 -2.18 0.21
N TYR A 29 6.67 -3.45 -0.05
CA TYR A 29 7.94 -4.11 0.22
C TYR A 29 8.46 -4.78 -1.04
N GLN A 30 9.76 -4.61 -1.28
CA GLN A 30 10.50 -5.35 -2.30
C GLN A 30 11.30 -6.46 -1.63
N ILE A 31 11.13 -7.68 -2.14
CA ILE A 31 11.89 -8.86 -1.73
C ILE A 31 12.78 -9.26 -2.91
N SER A 32 14.07 -9.42 -2.65
CA SER A 32 15.07 -9.73 -3.68
C SER A 32 16.03 -10.81 -3.21
N ASN A 33 16.49 -11.63 -4.15
CA ASN A 33 17.54 -12.60 -3.90
C ASN A 33 18.90 -11.91 -3.75
N GLN A 34 19.67 -12.27 -2.73
CA GLN A 34 21.00 -11.73 -2.48
C GLN A 34 22.11 -12.73 -2.87
N VAL A 35 21.78 -14.01 -3.07
CA VAL A 35 22.75 -15.06 -3.42
C VAL A 35 22.77 -15.23 -4.93
N THR A 36 23.92 -14.98 -5.56
CA THR A 36 24.07 -15.01 -7.03
C THR A 36 25.00 -16.08 -7.55
N LEU A 37 25.86 -16.67 -6.71
CA LEU A 37 26.82 -17.70 -7.12
C LEU A 37 26.53 -19.02 -6.40
N GLY A 38 26.67 -20.13 -7.11
CA GLY A 38 26.52 -21.48 -6.56
C GLY A 38 25.08 -21.96 -6.36
N VAL A 39 24.10 -21.27 -6.97
CA VAL A 39 22.68 -21.62 -6.96
C VAL A 39 22.14 -21.37 -8.36
N SER A 40 21.27 -22.25 -8.89
CA SER A 40 20.67 -22.01 -10.21
C SER A 40 19.63 -20.89 -10.17
N GLU A 41 19.28 -20.34 -11.33
CA GLU A 41 18.21 -19.34 -11.42
C GLU A 41 16.85 -19.95 -11.06
N GLU A 42 16.60 -21.19 -11.47
CA GLU A 42 15.39 -21.95 -11.14
C GLU A 42 15.26 -22.16 -9.63
N GLU A 43 16.32 -22.62 -8.97
CA GLU A 43 16.36 -22.78 -7.52
C GLU A 43 16.14 -21.45 -6.80
N SER A 44 16.73 -20.38 -7.30
CA SER A 44 16.56 -19.03 -6.76
C SER A 44 15.11 -18.54 -6.87
N ILE A 45 14.48 -18.76 -8.01
CA ILE A 45 13.07 -18.40 -8.26
C ILE A 45 12.14 -19.24 -7.39
N GLU A 46 12.36 -20.55 -7.30
CA GLU A 46 11.52 -21.44 -6.48
C GLU A 46 11.62 -21.07 -5.00
N LYS A 47 12.83 -20.84 -4.49
CA LYS A 47 13.07 -20.37 -3.13
C LYS A 47 12.34 -19.04 -2.86
N LEU A 48 12.46 -18.06 -3.77
CA LEU A 48 11.77 -16.78 -3.63
C LEU A 48 10.25 -16.95 -3.60
N LYS A 49 9.68 -17.76 -4.51
CA LYS A 49 8.24 -18.06 -4.56
C LYS A 49 7.73 -18.66 -3.25
N ASN A 50 8.42 -19.67 -2.72
CA ASN A 50 8.03 -20.35 -1.47
C ASN A 50 8.04 -19.38 -0.28
N ILE A 51 9.02 -18.49 -0.23
CA ILE A 51 9.13 -17.49 0.83
C ILE A 51 8.05 -16.42 0.70
N VAL A 52 7.81 -15.90 -0.51
CA VAL A 52 6.72 -14.94 -0.76
C VAL A 52 5.38 -15.54 -0.37
N ALA A 53 5.11 -16.80 -0.71
CA ALA A 53 3.89 -17.50 -0.31
C ALA A 53 3.74 -17.56 1.22
N SER A 54 4.81 -17.92 1.94
CA SER A 54 4.81 -17.94 3.41
C SER A 54 4.51 -16.57 4.02
N ILE A 55 5.07 -15.49 3.46
CA ILE A 55 4.81 -14.11 3.91
C ILE A 55 3.36 -13.73 3.64
N VAL A 56 2.82 -14.06 2.46
CA VAL A 56 1.41 -13.82 2.11
C VAL A 56 0.49 -14.53 3.09
N ASP A 57 0.78 -15.78 3.44
CA ASP A 57 -0.02 -16.54 4.41
C ASP A 57 0.03 -15.94 5.82
N GLN A 58 1.21 -15.45 6.25
CA GLN A 58 1.35 -14.76 7.52
C GLN A 58 0.57 -13.44 7.53
N GLU A 59 0.64 -12.65 6.45
CA GLU A 59 -0.09 -11.39 6.32
C GLU A 59 -1.61 -11.63 6.33
N ARG A 60 -2.10 -12.64 5.58
CA ARG A 60 -3.52 -13.02 5.58
C ARG A 60 -4.02 -13.41 6.96
N LYS A 61 -3.25 -14.21 7.73
CA LYS A 61 -3.60 -14.56 9.11
C LYS A 61 -3.70 -13.34 10.03
N LEU A 62 -2.80 -12.37 9.87
CA LEU A 62 -2.86 -11.11 10.62
C LEU A 62 -4.08 -10.28 10.21
N ARG A 63 -4.37 -10.22 8.92
CA ARG A 63 -5.54 -9.55 8.36
C ARG A 63 -6.85 -10.18 8.89
N ASP A 64 -6.95 -11.50 8.90
CA ASP A 64 -8.10 -12.20 9.46
C ASP A 64 -8.26 -11.91 10.97
N ALA A 65 -7.17 -11.81 11.72
CA ALA A 65 -7.23 -11.42 13.12
C ALA A 65 -7.80 -9.99 13.31
N MET A 66 -7.53 -9.08 12.38
CA MET A 66 -8.03 -7.69 12.40
C MET A 66 -9.52 -7.58 12.05
N THR A 67 -10.13 -8.62 11.48
CA THR A 67 -11.59 -8.63 11.19
C THR A 67 -12.46 -8.90 12.42
N LYS A 68 -11.87 -9.27 13.54
CA LYS A 68 -12.58 -9.51 14.80
C LYS A 68 -13.11 -8.19 15.38
N ASP A 69 -14.26 -8.24 16.03
CA ASP A 69 -15.03 -7.05 16.45
C ASP A 69 -14.25 -6.08 17.35
N ASP A 70 -13.32 -6.60 18.17
CA ASP A 70 -12.46 -5.84 19.06
C ASP A 70 -11.48 -4.92 18.32
N VAL A 71 -11.02 -5.33 17.14
CA VAL A 71 -10.06 -4.57 16.32
C VAL A 71 -10.72 -3.88 15.14
N TRP A 72 -11.76 -4.49 14.57
CA TRP A 72 -12.40 -4.07 13.34
C TRP A 72 -12.81 -2.60 13.35
N ASN A 73 -13.53 -2.16 14.38
CA ASN A 73 -14.08 -0.79 14.41
C ASN A 73 -12.96 0.27 14.38
N SER A 74 -11.83 -0.01 15.02
CA SER A 74 -10.67 0.88 15.02
C SER A 74 -10.03 0.97 13.64
N VAL A 75 -9.86 -0.18 12.97
CA VAL A 75 -9.27 -0.22 11.62
C VAL A 75 -10.21 0.36 10.57
N ALA A 76 -11.51 0.10 10.68
CA ALA A 76 -12.55 0.68 9.82
C ALA A 76 -12.56 2.22 9.94
N ASP A 77 -12.56 2.76 11.16
CA ASP A 77 -12.49 4.22 11.39
C ASP A 77 -11.19 4.83 10.82
N ALA A 78 -10.04 4.19 11.06
CA ALA A 78 -8.76 4.65 10.50
C ALA A 78 -8.80 4.68 8.96
N SER A 79 -9.33 3.63 8.34
CA SER A 79 -9.46 3.52 6.89
C SER A 79 -10.44 4.56 6.33
N ALA A 80 -11.56 4.81 7.01
CA ALA A 80 -12.54 5.84 6.64
C ALA A 80 -11.93 7.25 6.72
N ARG A 81 -11.17 7.56 7.78
CA ARG A 81 -10.46 8.83 7.94
C ARG A 81 -9.42 9.03 6.86
N ALA A 82 -8.70 7.97 6.51
CA ALA A 82 -7.73 8.02 5.42
C ALA A 82 -8.42 8.35 4.09
N TYR A 83 -9.53 7.67 3.78
CA TYR A 83 -10.33 7.95 2.61
C TYR A 83 -10.88 9.38 2.58
N GLY A 84 -11.44 9.85 3.70
CA GLY A 84 -11.92 11.23 3.84
C GLY A 84 -10.80 12.25 3.61
N THR A 85 -9.62 12.01 4.16
CA THR A 85 -8.46 12.89 3.95
C THR A 85 -8.06 12.93 2.48
N LEU A 86 -7.97 11.78 1.80
CA LEU A 86 -7.69 11.73 0.35
C LEU A 86 -8.75 12.47 -0.49
N THR A 87 -10.00 12.48 -0.03
CA THR A 87 -11.14 13.09 -0.74
C THR A 87 -11.24 14.61 -0.53
N TYR A 88 -10.79 15.13 0.62
CA TYR A 88 -11.00 16.54 0.97
C TYR A 88 -9.72 17.36 1.11
N ALA A 89 -8.53 16.73 1.18
CA ALA A 89 -7.28 17.44 1.34
C ALA A 89 -7.05 18.49 0.25
N ARG A 90 -6.47 19.63 0.64
CA ARG A 90 -6.03 20.70 -0.27
C ARG A 90 -4.55 20.60 -0.62
N MET A 91 -3.74 20.11 0.31
CA MET A 91 -2.32 19.84 0.12
C MET A 91 -2.05 18.44 0.66
N LEU A 92 -1.26 17.66 -0.06
CA LEU A 92 -0.93 16.32 0.37
C LEU A 92 0.48 15.96 -0.07
N SER A 93 1.37 15.71 0.88
CA SER A 93 2.73 15.24 0.58
C SER A 93 2.71 13.81 0.03
N PHE A 94 3.76 13.39 -0.69
CA PHE A 94 3.81 12.02 -1.21
C PHE A 94 3.91 10.98 -0.08
N SER A 95 4.65 11.28 0.99
CA SER A 95 4.80 10.36 2.12
C SER A 95 3.50 10.19 2.89
N GLU A 96 2.73 11.27 3.08
CA GLU A 96 1.40 11.22 3.68
C GLU A 96 0.41 10.48 2.78
N PHE A 97 0.37 10.80 1.49
CA PHE A 97 -0.43 10.08 0.50
C PHE A 97 -0.20 8.56 0.59
N MET A 98 1.05 8.12 0.61
CA MET A 98 1.38 6.68 0.66
C MET A 98 0.83 6.00 1.93
N LYS A 99 0.84 6.69 3.08
CA LYS A 99 0.25 6.15 4.32
C LYS A 99 -1.26 6.00 4.17
N LEU A 100 -1.95 7.07 3.78
CA LEU A 100 -3.41 7.06 3.61
C LEU A 100 -3.86 6.05 2.55
N TRP A 101 -3.11 5.94 1.45
CA TRP A 101 -3.35 4.95 0.40
C TRP A 101 -3.25 3.52 0.92
N CYS A 102 -2.26 3.22 1.78
CA CYS A 102 -2.16 1.92 2.42
C CYS A 102 -3.37 1.65 3.33
N ASP A 103 -3.76 2.62 4.16
CA ASP A 103 -4.88 2.47 5.09
C ASP A 103 -6.20 2.21 4.33
N VAL A 104 -6.45 2.92 3.23
CA VAL A 104 -7.62 2.68 2.37
C VAL A 104 -7.59 1.29 1.75
N ARG A 105 -6.44 0.84 1.23
CA ARG A 105 -6.29 -0.51 0.67
C ARG A 105 -6.52 -1.60 1.71
N LEU A 106 -6.01 -1.40 2.93
CA LEU A 106 -6.23 -2.32 4.04
C LEU A 106 -7.72 -2.38 4.41
N GLY A 107 -8.38 -1.23 4.50
CA GLY A 107 -9.83 -1.15 4.76
C GLY A 107 -10.64 -1.96 3.76
N ILE A 108 -10.42 -1.77 2.46
CA ILE A 108 -11.11 -2.54 1.41
C ILE A 108 -10.82 -4.05 1.55
N ALA A 109 -9.56 -4.41 1.81
CA ALA A 109 -9.17 -5.81 1.96
C ALA A 109 -9.87 -6.50 3.15
N LEU A 110 -9.96 -5.81 4.29
CA LEU A 110 -10.65 -6.32 5.48
C LEU A 110 -12.16 -6.37 5.30
N ASP A 111 -12.74 -5.37 4.63
CA ASP A 111 -14.17 -5.35 4.31
C ASP A 111 -14.58 -6.56 3.46
N ASN A 112 -13.79 -6.85 2.42
CA ASN A 112 -13.98 -8.02 1.59
C ASN A 112 -13.84 -9.32 2.40
N ALA A 113 -12.85 -9.42 3.30
CA ALA A 113 -12.66 -10.58 4.14
C ALA A 113 -13.86 -10.82 5.10
N ARG A 114 -14.40 -9.77 5.73
CA ARG A 114 -15.61 -9.89 6.57
C ARG A 114 -16.81 -10.38 5.79
N LYS A 115 -17.06 -9.80 4.61
CA LYS A 115 -18.16 -10.18 3.71
C LYS A 115 -18.04 -11.65 3.29
N MET A 116 -16.85 -12.12 2.95
CA MET A 116 -16.61 -13.53 2.60
C MET A 116 -16.88 -14.48 3.78
N ASN A 117 -16.64 -14.04 5.01
CA ASN A 117 -16.90 -14.78 6.24
C ASN A 117 -18.36 -14.65 6.75
N GLY A 118 -19.27 -14.05 5.97
CA GLY A 118 -20.67 -13.85 6.36
C GLY A 118 -20.88 -12.82 7.46
N GLN A 119 -19.86 -12.00 7.77
CA GLN A 119 -19.94 -10.95 8.77
C GLN A 119 -20.38 -9.62 8.11
N PRO A 120 -21.04 -8.73 8.87
CA PRO A 120 -21.34 -7.39 8.38
C PRO A 120 -20.02 -6.64 8.11
N GLY A 121 -19.88 -6.16 6.87
CA GLY A 121 -18.83 -5.21 6.50
C GLY A 121 -19.21 -3.76 6.82
N GLY A 122 -18.47 -2.82 6.27
CA GLY A 122 -18.70 -1.38 6.37
C GLY A 122 -17.50 -0.64 6.91
N THR A 123 -16.57 -0.27 6.04
CA THR A 123 -15.41 0.58 6.39
C THR A 123 -15.65 2.06 6.14
N GLY A 124 -16.84 2.46 5.67
CA GLY A 124 -17.12 3.83 5.23
C GLY A 124 -16.46 4.22 3.89
N ILE A 125 -15.75 3.29 3.25
CA ILE A 125 -15.18 3.44 1.91
C ILE A 125 -16.23 2.99 0.88
N PRO A 126 -16.46 3.75 -0.21
CA PRO A 126 -17.39 3.33 -1.26
C PRO A 126 -17.01 1.96 -1.85
N SER A 127 -18.01 1.07 -2.01
CA SER A 127 -17.79 -0.25 -2.63
C SER A 127 -17.43 -0.18 -4.10
N SER A 128 -17.66 0.95 -4.77
CA SER A 128 -17.23 1.24 -6.13
C SER A 128 -15.73 1.49 -6.24
N LEU A 129 -15.02 1.76 -5.14
CA LEU A 129 -13.58 2.00 -5.15
C LEU A 129 -12.81 0.70 -5.38
N SER A 130 -12.28 0.54 -6.58
CA SER A 130 -11.56 -0.67 -6.99
C SER A 130 -10.04 -0.59 -6.73
N TYR A 131 -9.37 -1.75 -6.72
CA TYR A 131 -7.92 -1.80 -6.59
C TYR A 131 -7.21 -1.14 -7.78
N GLU A 132 -7.78 -1.22 -8.97
CA GLU A 132 -7.27 -0.58 -10.19
C GLU A 132 -7.28 0.95 -10.07
N THR A 133 -8.34 1.50 -9.46
CA THR A 133 -8.41 2.95 -9.16
C THR A 133 -7.31 3.35 -8.18
N LEU A 134 -7.09 2.55 -7.13
CA LEU A 134 -6.02 2.80 -6.16
C LEU A 134 -4.63 2.67 -6.77
N ASP A 135 -4.39 1.68 -7.63
CA ASP A 135 -3.10 1.52 -8.32
C ASP A 135 -2.84 2.69 -9.28
N THR A 136 -3.88 3.18 -9.95
CA THR A 136 -3.79 4.37 -10.78
C THR A 136 -3.46 5.61 -9.96
N LEU A 137 -4.16 5.82 -8.82
CA LEU A 137 -3.87 6.91 -7.90
C LEU A 137 -2.42 6.90 -7.43
N PHE A 138 -1.89 5.71 -7.14
CA PHE A 138 -0.51 5.54 -6.73
C PHE A 138 0.47 6.02 -7.80
N ILE A 139 0.27 5.61 -9.07
CA ILE A 139 1.12 6.03 -10.20
C ILE A 139 1.02 7.55 -10.42
N GLU A 140 -0.20 8.08 -10.48
CA GLU A 140 -0.44 9.50 -10.80
C GLU A 140 0.02 10.45 -9.70
N SER A 141 0.09 9.98 -8.46
CA SER A 141 0.53 10.78 -7.31
C SER A 141 2.05 10.87 -7.17
N GLN A 142 2.82 10.12 -7.98
CA GLN A 142 4.28 10.16 -7.91
C GLN A 142 4.83 11.52 -8.35
N PRO A 143 5.90 12.03 -7.70
CA PRO A 143 6.45 13.37 -8.01
C PRO A 143 6.82 13.58 -9.50
N ALA A 144 7.44 12.57 -10.12
CA ALA A 144 7.84 12.63 -11.53
C ALA A 144 6.63 12.63 -12.47
N VAL A 145 5.63 11.80 -12.19
CA VAL A 145 4.41 11.73 -12.99
C VAL A 145 3.61 13.02 -12.90
N LEU A 146 3.50 13.62 -11.71
CA LEU A 146 2.87 14.93 -11.54
C LEU A 146 3.57 16.01 -12.38
N THR A 147 4.90 15.98 -12.43
CA THR A 147 5.70 16.90 -13.26
C THR A 147 5.42 16.70 -14.74
N LEU A 148 5.38 15.45 -15.20
CA LEU A 148 5.06 15.10 -16.57
C LEU A 148 3.64 15.54 -16.97
N LEU A 149 2.65 15.29 -16.12
CA LEU A 149 1.24 15.68 -16.34
C LEU A 149 1.01 17.20 -16.27
N SER A 150 2.00 17.95 -15.79
CA SER A 150 2.02 19.43 -15.82
C SER A 150 2.87 19.96 -16.98
N GLY A 151 3.10 19.17 -18.04
CA GLY A 151 3.85 19.60 -19.22
C GLY A 151 5.37 19.55 -19.07
N GLY A 152 5.87 18.86 -18.04
CA GLY A 152 7.32 18.69 -17.80
C GLY A 152 8.00 19.88 -17.11
N THR A 153 7.25 20.91 -16.73
CA THR A 153 7.80 22.06 -16.02
C THR A 153 8.20 21.68 -14.59
N PRO A 154 9.42 21.99 -14.13
CA PRO A 154 9.82 21.76 -12.75
C PRO A 154 8.84 22.42 -11.78
N MET A 155 8.40 21.68 -10.78
CA MET A 155 7.52 22.19 -9.72
C MET A 155 8.23 22.16 -8.38
N SER A 156 7.97 23.15 -7.54
CA SER A 156 8.36 23.14 -6.13
C SER A 156 7.66 22.02 -5.35
N PRO A 157 8.17 21.61 -4.17
CA PRO A 157 7.49 20.64 -3.32
C PRO A 157 6.04 21.02 -2.98
N ALA A 158 5.79 22.28 -2.64
CA ALA A 158 4.45 22.76 -2.28
C ALA A 158 3.46 22.69 -3.45
N GLU A 159 3.90 23.07 -4.66
CA GLU A 159 3.08 22.94 -5.88
C GLU A 159 2.75 21.49 -6.20
N ARG A 160 3.71 20.57 -6.03
CA ARG A 160 3.47 19.13 -6.20
C ARG A 160 2.43 18.62 -5.20
N ASP A 161 2.46 19.09 -3.97
CA ASP A 161 1.53 18.65 -2.92
C ASP A 161 0.11 19.16 -3.16
N LEU A 162 -0.05 20.40 -3.63
CA LEU A 162 -1.34 20.93 -4.12
C LEU A 162 -1.86 20.12 -5.31
N ARG A 163 -0.99 19.91 -6.31
CA ARG A 163 -1.34 19.18 -7.54
C ARG A 163 -1.72 17.73 -7.27
N ARG A 164 -1.03 17.06 -6.34
CA ARG A 164 -1.33 15.71 -5.89
C ARG A 164 -2.72 15.62 -5.29
N ALA A 165 -3.02 16.47 -4.32
CA ALA A 165 -4.34 16.51 -3.70
C ALA A 165 -5.44 16.72 -4.75
N ASP A 166 -5.25 17.65 -5.69
CA ASP A 166 -6.23 17.92 -6.75
C ASP A 166 -6.35 16.81 -7.80
N ALA A 167 -5.29 16.05 -8.07
CA ALA A 167 -5.35 14.86 -8.94
C ALA A 167 -6.13 13.73 -8.28
N ILE A 168 -5.84 13.45 -6.99
CA ILE A 168 -6.51 12.39 -6.22
C ILE A 168 -8.01 12.66 -6.13
N LYS A 169 -8.41 13.87 -5.75
CA LYS A 169 -9.83 14.24 -5.64
C LYS A 169 -10.58 14.08 -6.94
N ARG A 170 -10.00 14.52 -8.06
CA ARG A 170 -10.62 14.39 -9.38
C ARG A 170 -10.85 12.92 -9.75
N ARG A 171 -9.90 12.04 -9.40
CA ARG A 171 -10.02 10.61 -9.64
C ARG A 171 -11.08 9.96 -8.73
N LEU A 172 -11.09 10.30 -7.45
CA LEU A 172 -12.04 9.76 -6.47
C LEU A 172 -13.47 10.28 -6.67
N ALA A 173 -13.68 11.43 -7.31
CA ALA A 173 -15.01 11.96 -7.61
C ALA A 173 -15.78 11.16 -8.70
N VAL A 174 -15.11 10.24 -9.40
CA VAL A 174 -15.70 9.38 -10.45
C VAL A 174 -16.11 8.00 -9.89
N VAL A 175 -15.80 7.76 -8.61
CA VAL A 175 -16.07 6.52 -7.88
C VAL A 175 -17.39 6.64 -7.13
#